data_AF-A0A8J2PCP3-F1
#
_entry.id   AF-A0A8J2PCP3-F1
#
_cell.length_a   1.000
_cell.length_b   1.000
_cell.length_c   1.000
_cell.angle_alpha   90.00
_cell.angle_beta   90.00
_cell.angle_gamma   90.00
#
_symmetry.space_group_name_H-M   'P 1'
#
loop_
_entity.id
_entity.type
_entity.pdbx_description
1 polymer ?
#
loop_
_entity_poly.entity_id
_entity_poly.type
_entity_poly.pdbx_seq_one_letter_code
_entity_poly.pdbx_strand_id
1 'polypeptide(L)'
;MGRIPLGMTEIEKEIRIYKDIIVDDHLDSYYMLSVKVLRILKWFKSTYPLENSRPSFLVKTDHDVFNHVPNIVRHLQGVRTLPDYIGGLLHTHAPVMRDGYSKWYTPPEIWSEEFFPPYVGGPC
;
A
#
# COMPACT_ATOMS: atom_id res chain seq x y z
N MET A 1 -2.64 16.20 31.01
CA MET A 1 -2.61 16.91 29.71
C MET A 1 -1.21 17.46 29.49
N GLY A 2 -0.37 16.75 28.74
CA GLY A 2 1.02 17.16 28.48
C GLY A 2 1.07 18.25 27.42
N ARG A 3 1.62 19.42 27.77
CA ARG A 3 1.85 20.54 26.83
C ARG A 3 2.78 20.09 25.69
N ILE A 4 2.45 20.50 24.48
CA ILE A 4 3.25 20.29 23.26
C ILE A 4 4.39 21.32 23.24
N PRO A 5 5.66 20.94 23.00
CA PRO A 5 6.76 21.89 22.90
C PRO A 5 6.59 22.82 21.68
N LEU A 6 6.97 24.09 21.83
CA LEU A 6 7.09 25.05 20.73
C LEU A 6 8.20 24.60 19.77
N GLY A 7 7.92 24.58 18.46
CA GLY A 7 8.88 24.19 17.40
C GLY A 7 8.61 22.84 16.73
N MET A 8 7.58 22.12 17.16
CA MET A 8 7.17 20.83 16.59
C MET A 8 6.26 21.02 15.37
N THR A 9 6.60 20.37 14.25
CA THR A 9 5.79 20.31 13.03
C THR A 9 4.44 19.63 13.29
N GLU A 10 3.43 19.88 12.44
CA GLU A 10 2.11 19.26 12.60
C GLU A 10 2.17 17.73 12.56
N ILE A 11 3.04 17.16 11.72
CA ILE A 11 3.23 15.71 11.62
C ILE A 11 3.79 15.11 12.91
N GLU A 12 4.73 15.79 13.56
CA GLU A 12 5.28 15.34 14.85
C GLU A 12 4.24 15.39 15.97
N LYS A 13 3.30 16.35 15.92
CA LYS A 13 2.17 16.40 16.86
C LYS A 13 1.23 15.22 16.63
N GLU A 14 0.88 14.94 15.37
CA GLU A 14 0.02 13.82 14.98
C GLU A 14 0.61 12.47 15.42
N ILE A 15 1.89 12.23 15.09
CA ILE A 15 2.65 11.04 15.51
C ILE A 15 2.56 10.84 17.03
N ARG A 16 2.73 11.91 17.81
CA ARG A 16 2.70 11.83 19.27
C ARG A 16 1.33 11.52 19.84
N ILE A 17 0.27 11.98 19.19
CA ILE A 17 -1.12 11.80 19.65
C ILE A 17 -1.62 10.39 19.30
N TYR A 18 -1.46 9.98 18.04
CA TYR A 18 -2.13 8.79 17.52
C TYR A 18 -1.23 7.55 17.41
N LYS A 19 0.09 7.74 17.25
CA LYS A 19 1.11 6.67 17.22
C LYS A 19 0.86 5.61 16.13
N ASP A 20 0.26 6.01 15.02
CA ASP A 20 -0.15 5.16 13.89
C ASP A 20 0.55 5.54 12.58
N ILE A 21 1.51 6.45 12.63
CA ILE A 21 2.26 6.93 11.47
C ILE A 21 3.65 6.29 11.44
N ILE A 22 3.99 5.75 10.27
CA ILE A 22 5.34 5.30 9.93
C ILE A 22 5.94 6.34 9.00
N VAL A 23 7.04 6.95 9.41
CA VAL A 23 7.81 7.90 8.59
C VAL A 23 8.98 7.16 7.95
N ASP A 24 9.12 7.31 6.64
CA ASP A 24 10.20 6.72 5.86
C ASP A 24 11.02 7.83 5.20
N ASP A 25 12.35 7.69 5.22
CA ASP A 25 13.27 8.66 4.61
C ASP A 25 13.44 8.36 3.11
N HIS A 26 12.45 8.81 2.35
CA HIS A 26 12.35 8.58 0.91
C HIS A 26 11.50 9.66 0.24
N LEU A 27 11.81 9.98 -1.02
CA LEU A 27 11.06 10.95 -1.81
C LEU A 27 9.64 10.46 -2.11
N ASP A 28 8.65 10.95 -1.37
CA ASP A 28 7.25 10.62 -1.65
C ASP A 28 6.81 11.26 -2.98
N SER A 29 6.63 10.41 -3.99
CA SER A 29 6.20 10.80 -5.33
C SER A 29 5.46 9.65 -6.00
N TYR A 30 4.64 9.97 -7.00
CA TYR A 30 3.81 8.99 -7.71
C TYR A 30 4.63 7.82 -8.29
N TYR A 31 5.78 8.13 -8.90
CA TYR A 31 6.67 7.13 -9.50
C TYR A 31 7.28 6.17 -8.48
N MET A 32 7.34 6.56 -7.21
CA MET A 32 7.95 5.78 -6.15
C MET A 32 6.94 5.00 -5.30
N LEU A 33 5.66 4.96 -5.69
CA LEU A 33 4.64 4.19 -4.97
C LEU A 33 4.99 2.70 -4.89
N SER A 34 5.63 2.12 -5.91
CA SER A 34 6.11 0.73 -5.88
C SER A 34 7.17 0.52 -4.79
N VAL A 35 8.10 1.46 -4.63
CA VAL A 35 9.08 1.47 -3.53
C VAL A 35 8.38 1.58 -2.18
N LYS A 36 7.36 2.44 -2.06
CA LYS A 36 6.55 2.58 -0.84
C LYS A 36 5.89 1.24 -0.45
N VAL A 37 5.30 0.52 -1.40
CA VAL A 37 4.73 -0.83 -1.17
C VAL A 37 5.81 -1.81 -0.69
N LEU A 38 6.97 -1.86 -1.36
CA LEU A 38 8.07 -2.73 -0.93
C LEU A 38 8.54 -2.41 0.50
N ARG A 39 8.55 -1.14 0.89
CA ARG A 39 8.91 -0.71 2.25
C ARG A 39 7.85 -1.09 3.28
N ILE A 40 6.56 -0.97 2.95
CA ILE A 40 5.47 -1.47 3.81
C ILE A 40 5.64 -2.97 4.06
N LEU A 41 5.93 -3.76 3.01
CA LEU A 41 6.15 -5.20 3.16
C LEU A 41 7.39 -5.53 4.00
N LYS A 42 8.50 -4.79 3.82
CA LYS A 42 9.70 -4.92 4.65
C LYS A 42 9.42 -4.58 6.11
N TRP A 43 8.74 -3.46 6.36
CA TRP A 43 8.33 -3.04 7.69
C TRP A 43 7.45 -4.11 8.34
N PHE A 44 6.41 -4.60 7.65
CA PHE A 44 5.52 -5.63 8.16
C PHE A 44 6.27 -6.91 8.56
N LYS A 45 7.18 -7.37 7.69
CA LYS A 45 8.03 -8.54 7.99
C LYS A 45 8.94 -8.31 9.20
N SER A 46 9.50 -7.11 9.35
CA SER A 46 10.40 -6.76 10.47
C SER A 46 9.66 -6.58 11.80
N THR A 47 8.45 -6.03 11.76
CA THR A 47 7.60 -5.79 12.94
C THR A 47 6.99 -7.08 13.47
N TYR A 48 6.66 -8.01 12.58
CA TYR A 48 6.06 -9.30 12.92
C TYR A 48 6.94 -10.48 12.48
N PRO A 49 8.13 -10.65 13.11
CA PRO A 49 9.11 -11.65 12.70
C PRO A 49 8.65 -13.08 13.03
N LEU A 50 7.91 -13.26 14.12
CA LEU A 50 7.40 -14.56 14.55
C LEU A 50 6.10 -14.89 13.83
N GLU A 51 6.01 -16.11 13.30
CA GLU A 51 4.86 -16.56 12.53
C GLU A 51 3.58 -16.65 13.37
N ASN A 52 3.70 -17.08 14.63
CA ASN A 52 2.57 -17.22 15.56
C ASN A 52 1.98 -15.88 16.03
N SER A 53 2.67 -14.76 15.86
CA SER A 53 2.18 -13.41 16.20
C SER A 53 1.94 -12.52 15.00
N ARG A 54 2.17 -13.03 13.77
CA ARG A 54 1.98 -12.27 12.54
C ARG A 54 0.49 -12.15 12.20
N PRO A 55 0.00 -10.96 11.82
CA PRO A 55 -1.34 -10.82 11.29
C PRO A 55 -1.57 -11.74 10.09
N SER A 56 -2.72 -12.40 10.02
CA SER A 56 -3.04 -13.35 8.93
C SER A 56 -3.21 -12.66 7.57
N PHE A 57 -3.49 -11.36 7.56
CA PHE A 57 -3.70 -10.57 6.36
C PHE A 57 -3.10 -9.18 6.50
N LEU A 58 -2.64 -8.64 5.38
CA LEU A 58 -2.25 -7.25 5.21
C LEU A 58 -3.16 -6.64 4.15
N VAL A 59 -3.84 -5.56 4.49
CA VAL A 59 -4.65 -4.79 3.54
C VAL A 59 -3.95 -3.47 3.29
N LYS A 60 -3.65 -3.18 2.02
CA LYS A 60 -3.20 -1.86 1.59
C LYS A 60 -4.38 -1.13 0.97
N THR A 61 -4.55 0.13 1.35
CA THR A 61 -5.59 0.99 0.83
C THR A 61 -5.07 2.41 0.63
N ASP A 62 -5.71 3.20 -0.24
CA ASP A 62 -5.42 4.63 -0.38
C ASP A 62 -6.14 5.46 0.69
N HIS A 63 -5.73 6.73 0.88
CA HIS A 63 -6.34 7.60 1.88
C HIS A 63 -7.65 8.24 1.40
N ASP A 64 -7.96 8.14 0.11
CA ASP A 64 -9.09 8.75 -0.58
C ASP A 64 -10.18 7.73 -0.95
N VAL A 65 -10.20 6.57 -0.27
CA VAL A 65 -11.21 5.53 -0.47
C VAL A 65 -12.00 5.21 0.79
N PHE A 66 -13.18 4.62 0.60
CA PHE A 66 -14.00 4.12 1.70
C PHE A 66 -13.79 2.63 1.93
N ASN A 67 -13.38 2.27 3.15
CA ASN A 67 -13.18 0.88 3.56
C ASN A 67 -14.37 0.38 4.41
N HIS A 68 -15.19 -0.50 3.85
CA HIS A 68 -16.23 -1.19 4.64
C HIS A 68 -15.62 -2.33 5.47
N VAL A 69 -14.93 -1.98 6.56
CA VAL A 69 -14.14 -2.92 7.39
C VAL A 69 -14.90 -4.20 7.78
N PRO A 70 -16.18 -4.19 8.21
CA PRO A 70 -16.89 -5.43 8.56
C PRO A 70 -17.02 -6.42 7.39
N ASN A 71 -17.11 -5.91 6.15
CA ASN A 71 -17.24 -6.75 4.96
C ASN A 71 -15.87 -7.31 4.57
N ILE A 72 -14.82 -6.48 4.66
CA ILE A 72 -13.44 -6.92 4.46
C ILE A 72 -13.11 -8.06 5.43
N VAL A 73 -13.39 -7.89 6.72
CA VAL A 73 -13.13 -8.93 7.73
C VAL A 73 -13.93 -10.20 7.43
N ARG A 74 -15.22 -10.09 7.11
CA ARG A 74 -16.06 -11.25 6.77
C ARG A 74 -15.51 -12.01 5.55
N HIS A 75 -15.08 -11.28 4.52
CA HIS A 75 -14.47 -11.87 3.32
C HIS A 75 -13.17 -12.60 3.67
N LEU A 76 -12.27 -11.93 4.39
CA LEU A 76 -10.96 -12.47 4.78
C LEU A 76 -11.09 -13.72 5.68
N GLN A 77 -12.12 -13.80 6.53
CA GLN A 77 -12.42 -15.02 7.28
C GLN A 77 -12.76 -16.20 6.37
N GLY A 78 -13.46 -15.98 5.25
CA GLY A 78 -13.83 -17.02 4.29
C GLY A 78 -12.64 -17.56 3.47
N VAL A 79 -11.59 -16.76 3.29
CA VAL A 79 -10.39 -17.13 2.52
C VAL A 79 -9.17 -17.45 3.40
N ARG A 80 -9.34 -17.52 4.72
CA ARG A 80 -8.23 -17.71 5.70
C ARG A 80 -7.41 -18.98 5.48
N THR A 81 -7.99 -20.02 4.89
CA THR A 81 -7.31 -21.29 4.62
C THR A 81 -6.58 -21.32 3.27
N LEU A 82 -6.76 -20.30 2.42
CA LEU A 82 -6.08 -20.23 1.14
C LEU A 82 -4.62 -19.77 1.37
N PRO A 83 -3.62 -20.58 0.98
CA PRO A 83 -2.23 -20.12 0.98
C PRO A 83 -2.05 -19.05 -0.11
N ASP A 84 -1.12 -18.12 0.12
CA ASP A 84 -0.67 -17.13 -0.87
C ASP A 84 -1.78 -16.30 -1.53
N TYR A 85 -2.83 -15.97 -0.78
CA TYR A 85 -3.98 -15.22 -1.28
C TYR A 85 -3.67 -13.73 -1.50
N ILE A 86 -3.94 -13.25 -2.71
CA ILE A 86 -4.03 -11.82 -3.04
C ILE A 86 -5.43 -11.57 -3.63
N GLY A 87 -6.13 -10.56 -3.10
CA GLY A 87 -7.49 -10.23 -3.49
C GLY A 87 -7.67 -8.77 -3.89
N GLY A 88 -8.62 -8.53 -4.80
CA GLY A 88 -9.05 -7.21 -5.26
C GLY A 88 -9.50 -7.26 -6.72
N LEU A 89 -9.51 -6.12 -7.40
CA LEU A 89 -9.84 -6.06 -8.82
C LEU A 89 -8.67 -6.57 -9.66
N LEU A 90 -8.74 -7.83 -10.12
CA LEU A 90 -7.71 -8.42 -10.96
C LEU A 90 -7.77 -7.85 -12.38
N HIS A 91 -6.71 -7.15 -12.78
CA HIS A 91 -6.46 -6.78 -14.16
C HIS A 91 -5.63 -7.87 -14.84
N THR A 92 -6.06 -8.27 -16.03
CA THR A 92 -5.32 -9.17 -16.92
C THR A 92 -5.23 -8.52 -18.29
N HIS A 93 -4.13 -8.76 -19.02
CA HIS A 93 -3.90 -8.15 -20.33
C HIS A 93 -4.09 -6.63 -20.36
N ALA A 94 -3.66 -5.94 -19.29
CA ALA A 94 -3.74 -4.48 -19.22
C ALA A 94 -2.69 -3.87 -20.17
N PRO A 95 -3.10 -3.03 -21.16
CA PRO A 95 -2.16 -2.44 -22.08
C PRO A 95 -1.29 -1.39 -21.38
N VAL A 96 -0.02 -1.33 -21.76
CA VAL A 96 0.90 -0.30 -21.29
C VAL A 96 0.57 1.01 -22.01
N MET A 97 0.30 2.06 -21.22
CA MET A 97 -0.05 3.37 -21.76
C MET A 97 1.17 4.05 -22.38
N ARG A 98 1.16 4.22 -23.70
CA ARG A 98 2.27 4.84 -24.46
C ARG A 98 2.01 6.30 -24.86
N ASP A 99 0.83 6.83 -24.54
CA ASP A 99 0.53 8.25 -24.74
C ASP A 99 1.27 9.10 -23.71
N GLY A 100 2.20 9.95 -24.16
CA GLY A 100 3.00 10.84 -23.30
C GLY A 100 2.20 11.89 -22.55
N TYR A 101 0.93 12.13 -22.91
CA TYR A 101 0.02 13.02 -22.17
C TYR A 101 -0.75 12.29 -21.06
N SER A 102 -0.69 10.96 -21.01
CA SER A 102 -1.35 10.17 -19.98
C SER A 102 -0.59 10.24 -18.66
N LYS A 103 -1.33 10.39 -17.55
CA LYS A 103 -0.78 10.20 -16.19
C LYS A 103 -0.08 8.85 -16.02
N TRP A 104 -0.52 7.86 -16.78
CA TRP A 104 -0.07 6.47 -16.72
C TRP A 104 1.01 6.14 -17.75
N TYR A 105 1.52 7.15 -18.46
CA TYR A 105 2.55 6.96 -19.46
C TYR A 105 3.71 6.14 -18.89
N THR A 106 4.02 5.03 -19.56
CA THR A 106 5.14 4.17 -19.22
C THR A 106 6.04 4.07 -20.43
N PRO A 107 7.27 4.60 -20.34
CA PRO A 107 8.21 4.59 -21.47
C PRO A 107 8.75 3.18 -21.73
N PRO A 108 9.09 2.83 -22.99
CA PRO A 108 9.63 1.51 -23.35
C PRO A 108 10.90 1.11 -22.58
N GLU A 109 11.71 2.10 -22.16
CA GLU A 109 12.94 1.88 -21.38
C GLU A 109 12.66 1.39 -19.95
N ILE A 110 11.48 1.68 -19.41
CA ILE A 110 11.03 1.18 -18.10
C ILE A 110 10.31 -0.16 -18.27
N TRP A 111 9.52 -0.30 -19.33
CA TRP A 111 8.77 -1.53 -19.62
C TRP A 111 8.61 -1.71 -21.13
N SER A 112 9.25 -2.73 -21.68
CA SER A 112 9.30 -2.98 -23.13
C SER A 112 8.02 -3.61 -23.68
N GLU A 113 7.31 -4.42 -22.88
CA GLU A 113 6.16 -5.19 -23.36
C GLU A 113 4.93 -4.33 -23.62
N GLU A 114 4.04 -4.82 -24.49
CA GLU A 114 2.77 -4.13 -24.79
C GLU A 114 1.75 -4.22 -23.66
N PHE A 115 1.88 -5.22 -22.79
CA PHE A 115 0.95 -5.49 -21.69
C PHE A 115 1.68 -5.67 -20.35
N PHE A 116 1.02 -5.30 -19.27
CA PHE A 116 1.45 -5.64 -17.92
C PHE A 116 1.08 -7.09 -17.55
N PRO A 117 1.85 -7.75 -16.67
CA PRO A 117 1.45 -9.02 -16.08
C PRO A 117 0.16 -8.84 -15.25
N PRO A 118 -0.54 -9.94 -14.88
CA PRO A 118 -1.69 -9.83 -14.00
C PRO A 118 -1.37 -9.10 -12.69
N TYR A 119 -2.20 -8.15 -12.30
CA TYR A 119 -2.06 -7.40 -11.05
C TYR A 119 -3.42 -7.00 -10.47
N VAL A 120 -3.45 -6.74 -9.16
CA VAL A 120 -4.63 -6.16 -8.51
C VAL A 120 -4.56 -4.65 -8.61
N GLY A 121 -5.58 -4.04 -9.22
CA GLY A 121 -5.67 -2.60 -9.45
C GLY A 121 -6.01 -1.80 -8.18
N GLY A 122 -5.88 -0.48 -8.29
CA GLY A 122 -6.40 0.48 -7.29
C GLY A 122 -7.55 1.33 -7.87
N PRO A 123 -8.19 2.21 -7.07
CA PRO A 123 -8.05 2.41 -5.62
C PRO A 123 -8.77 1.29 -4.85
N CYS A 124 -8.04 0.60 -3.96
CA CYS A 124 -8.65 -0.27 -2.95
C CYS A 124 -8.61 0.45 -1.62
#